data_AF-A0A1J3DFN1-F1
#
_entry.id   AF-A0A1J3DFN1-F1
#
_cell.length_a   1.000
_cell.length_b   1.000
_cell.length_c   1.000
_cell.angle_alpha   90.00
_cell.angle_beta   90.00
_cell.angle_gamma   90.00
#
_symmetry.space_group_name_H-M   'P 1'
#
loop_
_entity.id
_entity.type
_entity.pdbx_description
1 polymer ?
#
loop_
_entity_poly.entity_id
_entity_poly.type
_entity_poly.pdbx_seq_one_letter_code
_entity_poly.pdbx_strand_id
1 'polypeptide(L)'
;NAYLVRTLSKTNVTLYFYRELIEKYDLKFGPVNSAITYFLPDGKVDAFFRIYSGYHCFTGWGAVCRRLHLKRGDRVVCEFERPGGIV
;
A
#
# COMPACT_ATOMS: atom_id res chain seq x y z
N ASN A 1 -7.56 5.17 12.53
CA ASN A 1 -6.61 4.24 11.88
C ASN A 1 -5.60 5.01 11.04
N ALA A 2 -4.39 4.45 10.86
CA ALA A 2 -3.41 5.05 9.97
C ALA A 2 -3.87 4.89 8.51
N TYR A 3 -3.64 5.88 7.67
CA TYR A 3 -4.09 5.85 6.27
C TYR A 3 -3.16 6.62 5.35
N LEU A 4 -3.05 6.15 4.12
CA LEU A 4 -2.38 6.82 3.00
C LEU A 4 -3.43 7.39 2.05
N VAL A 5 -3.27 8.65 1.68
CA VAL A 5 -4.00 9.25 0.56
C VAL A 5 -3.06 9.34 -0.63
N ARG A 6 -3.49 8.84 -1.78
CA ARG A 6 -2.68 8.86 -2.99
C ARG A 6 -3.49 9.25 -4.21
N THR A 7 -2.96 10.18 -4.99
CA THR A 7 -3.47 10.46 -6.33
C THR A 7 -2.71 9.58 -7.32
N LEU A 8 -3.43 8.82 -8.13
CA LEU A 8 -2.83 7.88 -9.08
C LEU A 8 -2.10 8.61 -10.21
N SER A 9 -0.83 8.23 -10.41
CA SER A 9 0.03 8.78 -11.46
C SER A 9 0.05 7.85 -12.68
N LYS A 10 1.02 8.01 -13.60
CA LYS A 10 1.17 7.12 -14.77
C LYS A 10 1.71 5.74 -14.39
N THR A 11 2.44 5.61 -13.28
CA THR A 11 3.09 4.37 -12.83
C THR A 11 2.52 3.91 -11.48
N ASN A 12 1.56 2.98 -11.52
CA ASN A 12 0.87 2.46 -10.32
C ASN A 12 1.08 0.95 -10.13
N VAL A 13 2.27 0.43 -10.47
CA VAL A 13 2.56 -1.01 -10.29
C VAL A 13 2.78 -1.35 -8.81
N THR A 14 3.34 -0.42 -8.04
CA THR A 14 3.72 -0.59 -6.64
C THR A 14 3.17 0.56 -5.78
N LEU A 15 2.73 0.25 -4.56
CA LEU A 15 2.28 1.23 -3.58
C LEU A 15 3.47 1.67 -2.71
N TYR A 16 4.00 2.87 -2.95
CA TYR A 16 5.12 3.41 -2.18
C TYR A 16 4.63 4.19 -0.97
N PHE A 17 5.39 4.10 0.12
CA PHE A 17 5.17 4.85 1.34
C PHE A 17 6.18 6.00 1.42
N TYR A 18 5.67 7.20 1.69
CA TYR A 18 6.50 8.37 1.95
C TYR A 18 7.03 8.33 3.38
N ARG A 19 8.23 8.86 3.61
CA ARG A 19 8.88 8.84 4.92
C ARG A 19 8.04 9.55 5.98
N GLU A 20 7.44 10.67 5.62
CA GLU A 20 6.58 11.48 6.48
C GLU A 20 5.35 10.69 6.96
N LEU A 21 4.82 9.80 6.12
CA LEU A 21 3.69 8.95 6.49
C LEU A 21 4.10 7.90 7.53
N ILE A 22 5.28 7.30 7.34
CA ILE A 22 5.85 6.29 8.24
C ILE A 22 6.08 6.93 9.61
N GLU A 23 6.73 8.09 9.64
CA GLU A 23 7.03 8.82 10.89
C GLU A 23 5.74 9.31 11.56
N LYS A 24 4.79 9.86 10.80
CA LYS A 24 3.52 10.40 11.35
C LYS A 24 2.70 9.35 12.10
N TYR A 25 2.69 8.11 11.63
CA TYR A 25 1.86 7.04 12.20
C TYR A 25 2.66 5.97 12.95
N ASP A 26 3.96 6.17 13.15
CA ASP A 26 4.90 5.17 13.67
C ASP A 26 4.69 3.81 12.97
N LEU A 27 4.68 3.81 11.64
CA LEU A 27 4.41 2.60 10.86
C LEU A 27 5.59 1.63 11.01
N LYS A 28 5.29 0.42 11.47
CA LYS A 28 6.23 -0.68 11.57
C LYS A 28 5.87 -1.71 10.53
N PHE A 29 6.89 -2.22 9.86
CA PHE A 29 6.73 -3.23 8.81
C PHE A 29 7.40 -4.52 9.27
N GLY A 30 6.85 -5.64 8.82
CA GLY A 30 7.50 -6.93 8.99
C GLY A 30 8.81 -7.05 8.19
N PRO A 31 9.47 -8.22 8.24
CA PRO A 31 10.63 -8.51 7.40
C PRO A 31 10.35 -8.27 5.91
N VAL A 32 11.34 -7.85 5.13
CA VAL A 32 11.23 -7.77 3.67
C VAL A 32 10.79 -9.13 3.11
N ASN A 33 9.88 -9.14 2.12
CA ASN A 33 9.15 -10.30 1.61
C ASN A 33 7.99 -10.81 2.47
N SER A 34 7.65 -10.17 3.59
CA SER A 34 6.45 -10.54 4.34
C SER A 34 5.21 -10.40 3.47
N ALA A 35 4.32 -11.39 3.57
CA ALA A 35 3.03 -11.35 2.88
C ALA A 35 2.15 -10.25 3.48
N ILE A 36 1.45 -9.52 2.62
CA ILE A 36 0.40 -8.57 2.98
C ILE A 36 -0.82 -8.84 2.11
N THR A 37 -2.00 -8.44 2.58
CA THR A 37 -3.24 -8.63 1.85
C THR A 37 -3.95 -7.29 1.70
N TYR A 38 -4.26 -6.92 0.47
CA TYR A 38 -5.21 -5.84 0.23
C TYR A 38 -6.62 -6.37 0.39
N PHE A 39 -7.39 -5.75 1.27
CA PHE A 39 -8.82 -5.97 1.39
C PHE A 39 -9.56 -4.96 0.49
N LEU A 40 -10.35 -5.49 -0.44
CA LEU A 40 -11.13 -4.73 -1.40
C LEU A 40 -12.63 -5.01 -1.17
N PRO A 41 -13.54 -4.14 -1.62
CA PRO A 41 -14.97 -4.37 -1.49
C PRO A 41 -15.46 -5.69 -2.10
N ASP A 42 -14.78 -6.17 -3.15
CA ASP A 42 -15.14 -7.35 -3.92
C ASP A 42 -14.21 -8.55 -3.68
N GLY A 43 -13.33 -8.49 -2.67
CA GLY A 43 -12.45 -9.60 -2.30
C GLY A 43 -11.09 -9.16 -1.80
N LYS A 44 -10.05 -9.95 -2.10
CA LYS A 44 -8.68 -9.69 -1.63
C LYS A 44 -7.65 -9.86 -2.74
N VAL A 45 -6.51 -9.20 -2.56
CA VAL A 45 -5.33 -9.35 -3.42
C VAL A 45 -4.11 -9.57 -2.53
N ASP A 46 -3.45 -10.72 -2.72
CA ASP A 46 -2.20 -11.02 -2.02
C ASP A 46 -1.03 -10.25 -2.63
N ALA A 47 -0.14 -9.80 -1.77
CA ALA A 47 1.01 -9.00 -2.13
C ALA A 47 2.14 -9.20 -1.13
N PHE A 48 3.23 -8.48 -1.34
CA PHE A 48 4.42 -8.57 -0.50
C PHE A 48 4.93 -7.18 -0.13
N PHE A 49 5.43 -7.08 1.09
CA PHE A 49 6.26 -5.96 1.50
C PHE A 49 7.65 -6.03 0.86
N ARG A 50 8.11 -4.90 0.33
CA ARG A 50 9.39 -4.71 -0.36
C ARG A 50 10.02 -3.39 0.04
N ILE A 51 11.34 -3.33 -0.07
CA ILE A 51 12.10 -2.08 -0.03
C ILE A 51 12.84 -1.96 -1.35
N TYR A 52 12.53 -0.92 -2.13
CA TYR A 52 13.24 -0.60 -3.37
C TYR A 52 13.95 0.74 -3.24
N SER A 53 15.26 0.77 -3.45
CA SER A 53 16.09 1.99 -3.34
C SER A 53 15.87 2.76 -2.03
N GLY A 54 15.66 2.03 -0.92
CA GLY A 54 15.39 2.60 0.41
C GLY A 54 13.92 2.95 0.70
N TYR A 55 13.02 2.83 -0.29
CA TYR A 55 11.60 3.13 -0.12
C TYR A 55 10.78 1.90 0.23
N HIS A 56 10.03 1.98 1.33
CA HIS A 56 9.05 0.99 1.74
C HIS A 56 7.91 0.95 0.73
N CYS A 57 7.51 -0.24 0.32
CA CYS A 57 6.45 -0.38 -0.67
C CYS A 57 5.77 -1.75 -0.62
N PHE A 58 4.54 -1.78 -1.13
CA PHE A 58 3.77 -3.01 -1.32
C PHE A 58 3.62 -3.31 -2.81
N THR A 59 3.88 -4.57 -3.18
CA THR A 59 3.63 -5.06 -4.54
C THR A 59 2.13 -5.22 -4.79
N GLY A 60 1.72 -5.77 -5.94
CA GLY A 60 0.31 -6.07 -6.22
C GLY A 60 -0.59 -4.86 -6.48
N TRP A 61 -0.10 -3.63 -6.29
CA TRP A 61 -0.88 -2.40 -6.46
C TRP A 61 -1.46 -2.26 -7.87
N GLY A 62 -0.71 -2.64 -8.90
CA GLY A 62 -1.22 -2.63 -10.27
C GLY A 62 -2.40 -3.60 -10.50
N ALA A 63 -2.48 -4.71 -9.75
CA ALA A 63 -3.63 -5.60 -9.80
C ALA A 63 -4.84 -4.98 -9.10
N VAL A 64 -4.63 -4.34 -7.93
CA VAL A 64 -5.67 -3.58 -7.22
C VAL A 64 -6.25 -2.48 -8.09
N CYS A 65 -5.41 -1.64 -8.70
CA CYS A 65 -5.88 -0.55 -9.57
C CYS A 65 -6.70 -1.07 -10.76
N ARG A 66 -6.26 -2.16 -11.40
CA ARG A 66 -7.02 -2.77 -12.52
C ARG A 66 -8.36 -3.31 -12.06
N ARG A 67 -8.39 -4.02 -10.93
CA ARG A 67 -9.60 -4.64 -10.38
C ARG A 67 -10.64 -3.60 -9.98
N LEU A 68 -10.21 -2.48 -9.42
CA LEU A 68 -11.08 -1.37 -9.04
C LEU A 68 -11.31 -0.35 -10.17
N HIS A 69 -10.88 -0.64 -11.41
CA HIS A 69 -11.00 0.25 -12.57
C HIS A 69 -10.46 1.67 -12.36
N LEU A 70 -9.42 1.81 -11.53
CA LEU A 70 -8.86 3.10 -11.17
C LEU A 70 -8.01 3.69 -12.29
N LYS A 71 -8.09 5.01 -12.48
CA LYS A 71 -7.46 5.77 -13.56
C LYS A 71 -6.53 6.84 -12.99
N ARG A 72 -5.65 7.36 -13.85
CA ARG A 72 -4.78 8.50 -13.50
C ARG A 72 -5.64 9.69 -13.07
N GLY A 73 -5.27 10.31 -11.97
CA GLY A 73 -6.00 11.44 -11.38
C GLY A 73 -7.00 11.01 -10.29
N ASP A 74 -7.37 9.74 -10.22
CA ASP A 74 -8.20 9.25 -9.13
C ASP A 74 -7.46 9.37 -7.80
N ARG A 75 -8.21 9.75 -6.77
CA ARG A 75 -7.71 9.88 -5.41
C ARG A 75 -8.22 8.72 -4.58
N VAL A 76 -7.30 7.91 -4.08
CA VAL A 76 -7.61 6.76 -3.21
C VAL A 76 -7.18 7.01 -1.78
N VAL A 77 -7.89 6.36 -0.87
CA VAL A 77 -7.53 6.26 0.54
C VAL A 77 -7.27 4.79 0.84
N CYS A 78 -6.09 4.48 1.38
CA CYS A 78 -5.72 3.15 1.84
C CYS A 78 -5.59 3.19 3.35
N GLU A 79 -6.46 2.47 4.06
CA GLU A 79 -6.37 2.32 5.51
C GLU A 79 -5.48 1.12 5.87
N PHE A 80 -4.79 1.20 7.00
CA PHE A 80 -3.88 0.16 7.47
C PHE A 80 -4.48 -0.58 8.66
N GLU A 81 -4.71 -1.86 8.47
CA GLU A 81 -4.92 -2.82 9.55
C GLU A 81 -3.57 -3.14 10.18
N ARG A 82 -3.49 -3.10 11.52
CA ARG A 82 -2.22 -3.27 12.24
C ARG A 82 -2.33 -4.23 13.42
N PRO A 83 -2.71 -5.51 13.20
CA PRO A 83 -2.74 -6.49 14.28
C PRO A 83 -1.34 -6.66 14.87
N GLY A 84 -1.20 -6.44 16.19
CA GLY A 84 0.12 -6.47 16.84
C GLY A 84 1.04 -5.29 16.52
N GLY A 85 0.51 -4.21 15.91
CA GLY A 85 1.27 -2.99 15.63
C GLY A 85 2.11 -2.99 14.36
N ILE A 86 1.99 -4.03 13.52
CA ILE A 86 2.67 -4.16 12.22
C ILE A 86 1.65 -3.94 11.11
N VAL A 87 2.02 -3.13 10.11
CA VAL A 87 1.25 -2.91 8.86
C VAL A 87 1.39 -4.08 7.91
#